data_AF-F0XYN7-F1
#
_entry.id   AF-F0XYN7-F1
#
_cell.length_a   1.000
_cell.length_b   1.000
_cell.length_c   1.000
_cell.angle_alpha   90.00
_cell.angle_beta   90.00
_cell.angle_gamma   90.00
#
_symmetry.space_group_name_H-M   'P 1'
#
loop_
_entity.id
_entity.type
_entity.pdbx_description
1 polymer ?
#
loop_
_entity_poly.entity_id
_entity_poly.type
_entity_poly.pdbx_seq_one_letter_code
_entity_poly.pdbx_strand_id
1 'polypeptide(L)' 'DDGGYYAALGVSRDASAGDIARAYRRRSLACHPDKGGDAEQFKKLNEAKEVLGDAEKRRAYDRFG' A
#
# COMPACT_ATOMS: atom_id res chain seq x y z
N ASP A 1 -9.79 -11.87 7.73
CA ASP A 1 -8.65 -11.68 6.83
C ASP A 1 -8.51 -10.19 6.61
N ASP A 2 -7.73 -9.54 7.48
CA ASP A 2 -7.69 -8.08 7.64
C ASP A 2 -6.21 -7.68 7.62
N GLY A 3 -5.61 -7.61 6.43
CA GLY A 3 -4.15 -7.42 6.35
C GLY A 3 -3.52 -7.30 4.97
N GLY A 4 -4.29 -7.27 3.88
CA GLY A 4 -3.73 -7.16 2.54
C GLY A 4 -3.10 -5.78 2.24
N TYR A 5 -2.22 -5.73 1.24
CA TYR A 5 -1.57 -4.49 0.78
C TYR A 5 -2.58 -3.39 0.39
N TYR A 6 -3.75 -3.77 -0.12
CA TYR A 6 -4.84 -2.85 -0.43
C TYR A 6 -5.40 -2.17 0.83
N ALA A 7 -5.61 -2.93 1.91
CA ALA A 7 -6.07 -2.41 3.20
C ALA A 7 -4.99 -1.52 3.86
N ALA A 8 -3.72 -1.89 3.72
CA ALA A 8 -2.58 -1.09 4.19
C ALA A 8 -2.52 0.27 3.50
N LEU A 9 -2.85 0.36 2.21
CA LEU A 9 -2.99 1.63 1.49
C LEU A 9 -4.35 2.31 1.71
N GLY A 10 -5.34 1.58 2.21
CA GLY A 10 -6.71 2.07 2.38
C GLY A 10 -7.44 2.26 1.05
N VAL A 11 -7.16 1.41 0.07
CA VAL A 11 -7.76 1.43 -1.26
C VAL A 11 -8.47 0.12 -1.56
N SER A 12 -9.42 0.15 -2.50
CA SER A 12 -10.08 -1.06 -2.99
C SER A 12 -9.14 -1.93 -3.83
N ARG A 13 -9.43 -3.22 -3.95
CA ARG A 13 -8.73 -4.13 -4.87
C ARG A 13 -8.87 -3.71 -6.35
N ASP A 14 -9.94 -2.98 -6.66
CA ASP A 14 -10.20 -2.39 -7.98
C ASP A 14 -9.45 -1.07 -8.22
N ALA A 15 -8.68 -0.57 -7.23
CA ALA A 15 -7.98 0.70 -7.35
C ALA A 15 -6.99 0.67 -8.53
N SER A 16 -6.96 1.76 -9.29
CA SER A 16 -5.99 1.91 -10.37
C SER A 16 -4.58 2.13 -9.81
N ALA A 17 -3.53 1.88 -10.60
CA ALA A 17 -2.16 2.17 -10.20
C ALA A 17 -1.98 3.65 -9.77
N GLY A 18 -2.73 4.57 -10.39
CA GLY A 18 -2.77 5.98 -10.00
C GLY A 18 -3.38 6.22 -8.61
N ASP A 19 -4.41 5.47 -8.22
CA ASP A 19 -5.03 5.55 -6.89
C ASP A 19 -4.11 4.98 -5.81
N ILE A 20 -3.46 3.85 -6.10
CA ILE A 20 -2.44 3.23 -5.24
C ILE A 20 -1.31 4.22 -4.95
N ALA A 21 -0.77 4.87 -5.99
CA ALA A 21 0.29 5.86 -5.83
C ALA A 21 -0.16 7.11 -5.04
N ARG A 22 -1.40 7.58 -5.26
CA ARG A 22 -1.98 8.69 -4.50
C ARG A 22 -2.20 8.34 -3.03
N ALA A 23 -2.75 7.16 -2.76
CA ALA A 23 -3.03 6.69 -1.41
C ALA A 23 -1.74 6.46 -0.61
N TYR A 24 -0.72 5.85 -1.23
CA TYR A 24 0.60 5.72 -0.65
C TYR A 24 1.17 7.08 -0.23
N ARG A 25 1.20 8.07 -1.13
CA ARG A 25 1.72 9.42 -0.81
C ARG A 25 0.97 10.05 0.37
N ARG A 26 -0.36 9.97 0.38
CA ARG A 26 -1.19 10.51 1.47
C ARG A 26 -0.89 9.81 2.80
N ARG A 27 -0.82 8.47 2.80
CA ARG A 27 -0.55 7.70 4.03
C ARG A 27 0.89 7.82 4.49
N SER A 28 1.88 7.86 3.61
CA SER A 28 3.28 8.09 3.98
C SER A 28 3.48 9.45 4.66
N LEU A 29 2.74 10.48 4.24
CA LEU A 29 2.75 11.79 4.90
C LEU A 29 2.05 11.77 6.27
N ALA A 30 1.01 10.94 6.43
CA ALA A 30 0.26 10.80 7.67
C ALA A 30 0.98 9.91 8.71
N CYS A 31 1.62 8.83 8.25
CA CYS A 31 2.40 7.89 9.05
C CYS A 31 3.88 8.26 9.13
N HIS A 32 4.26 9.50 8.81
CA HIS A 32 5.66 9.91 8.84
C HIS A 32 6.19 9.83 10.28
N PRO A 33 7.35 9.21 10.54
CA PRO A 33 7.89 8.98 11.89
C PRO A 33 8.12 10.29 12.66
N ASP A 34 8.42 11.38 11.94
CA ASP A 34 8.56 12.73 12.50
C ASP A 34 7.28 13.27 13.16
N LYS A 35 6.10 12.75 12.76
CA LYS A 35 4.80 13.08 13.38
C LYS A 35 4.35 12.05 14.42
N GLY A 36 5.23 11.16 14.87
CA GLY A 36 4.88 10.05 15.77
C GLY A 36 4.23 8.87 15.04
N GLY A 37 4.47 8.72 13.74
CA GLY A 37 3.97 7.62 12.94
C GLY A 37 4.69 6.29 13.20
N ASP A 38 4.00 5.20 12.91
CA ASP A 38 4.47 3.85 13.19
C ASP A 38 5.37 3.32 12.07
N ALA A 39 6.61 2.93 12.41
CA ALA A 39 7.58 2.47 11.43
C ALA A 39 7.15 1.16 10.74
N GLU A 40 6.39 0.30 11.43
CA GLU A 40 5.86 -0.92 10.82
C GLU A 40 4.77 -0.61 9.80
N GLN A 41 3.91 0.37 10.09
CA GLN A 41 2.93 0.84 9.11
C GLN A 41 3.62 1.44 7.88
N PHE A 42 4.67 2.23 8.08
CA PHE A 42 5.42 2.81 6.97
C PHE A 42 6.07 1.73 6.09
N LYS A 43 6.63 0.69 6.71
CA LYS A 43 7.18 -0.46 5.99
C LYS A 43 6.10 -1.19 5.17
N LYS A 44 4.93 -1.43 5.77
CA LYS A 44 3.78 -2.03 5.07
C LYS A 44 3.29 -1.18 3.89
N LEU A 45 3.27 0.15 4.02
CA LEU A 45 2.93 1.06 2.93
C LEU A 45 3.92 0.95 1.77
N ASN A 46 5.22 0.84 2.07
CA ASN A 46 6.26 0.67 1.06
C ASN A 46 6.12 -0.66 0.31
N GLU A 47 5.98 -1.78 1.03
CA GLU A 47 5.76 -3.09 0.41
C GLU A 47 4.48 -3.09 -0.44
N ALA A 48 3.38 -2.53 0.08
CA ALA A 48 2.14 -2.44 -0.66
C ALA A 48 2.29 -1.65 -1.95
N LYS A 49 2.98 -0.52 -1.93
CA LYS A 49 3.23 0.28 -3.14
C LYS A 49 4.18 -0.41 -4.10
N GLU A 50 5.15 -1.18 -3.62
CA GLU A 50 6.07 -1.93 -4.47
C GLU A 50 5.35 -3.06 -5.21
N VAL A 51 4.51 -3.81 -4.50
CA VAL A 51 3.79 -4.95 -5.06
C VAL A 51 2.62 -4.49 -5.92
N LEU A 52 1.79 -3.57 -5.42
CA LEU A 52 0.57 -3.13 -6.12
C LEU A 52 0.85 -2.07 -7.19
N GLY A 53 1.97 -1.36 -7.09
CA GLY A 53 2.39 -0.36 -8.07
C GLY A 53 2.97 -0.96 -9.36
N ASP A 54 3.42 -2.21 -9.30
CA ASP A 54 3.91 -2.95 -10.45
C ASP A 54 2.82 -3.92 -10.95
N ALA A 55 2.49 -3.86 -12.24
CA ALA A 55 1.39 -4.64 -12.80
C ALA A 55 1.65 -6.16 -12.76
N GLU A 56 2.91 -6.59 -12.88
CA GLU A 56 3.29 -8.00 -12.84
C GLU A 56 3.26 -8.52 -11.40
N LYS A 57 3.89 -7.79 -10.47
CA LYS A 57 3.86 -8.13 -9.04
C LYS A 57 2.44 -8.11 -8.48
N ARG A 58 1.62 -7.14 -8.88
CA ARG A 58 0.20 -7.06 -8.48
C ARG A 58 -0.57 -8.28 -8.97
N ARG A 59 -0.39 -8.68 -10.24
CA ARG A 59 -1.03 -9.88 -10.77
C ARG A 59 -0.59 -11.14 -10.04
N ALA A 60 0.69 -11.26 -9.71
CA ALA A 60 1.18 -12.37 -8.89
C ALA A 60 0.54 -12.34 -7.50
N TYR A 61 0.51 -11.18 -6.85
CA TYR A 61 -0.12 -11.00 -5.55
C TYR A 61 -1.61 -11.33 -5.55
N ASP A 62 -2.38 -10.85 -6.53
CA ASP A 62 -3.80 -11.19 -6.66
C ASP A 62 -4.06 -12.66 -7.05
N ARG A 63 -3.07 -13.35 -7.61
CA ARG A 63 -3.17 -14.77 -8.00
C ARG A 63 -2.78 -15.74 -6.89
N PHE A 64 -1.89 -15.32 -5.99
CA PHE A 64 -1.36 -16.17 -4.91
C PHE A 64 -1.77 -15.73 -3.50
N GLY A 65 -2.39 -14.54 -3.36
CA GLY A 65 -2.87 -13.95 -2.12
C GLY A 65 -4.36 -14.11 -1.89
#